data_AF-A0A0G4NJ37-F1
#
_entry.id   AF-A0A0G4NJ37-F1
#
_cell.length_a   1.000
_cell.length_b   1.000
_cell.length_c   1.000
_cell.angle_alpha   90.00
_cell.angle_beta   90.00
_cell.angle_gamma   90.00
#
_symmetry.space_group_name_H-M   'P 1'
#
loop_
_entity.id
_entity.type
_entity.pdbx_description
1 polymer ?
#
loop_
_entity_poly.entity_id
_entity_poly.type
_entity_poly.pdbx_seq_one_letter_code
_entity_poly.pdbx_strand_id
1 'polypeptide(L)'
;MEHLVASDKLDFDGCMSTLFFPEMNARGADVETAAAGTCRWILEHPTYLQWHANGQGLLWVKGKPGCGKSTLMKHVIKNSSDIHPDGATLKICFYFHGRGTDLQRSPLGLFRALVHQIGQAYPRAVSSIVNHYKKMDESLAGPWSWRPQDLEDFFVSDVLPALLRRSGLCIFIDALDECGEKEARRLVQFFTRIYDTSASSSYRVSICFSCRHYPIIAPDNCEQVVVESANDKDIARYIDQELTRVVTSPEDLEALRQKVEEQARQVFLWVVLVIPQVVWKYNEGSTVEEIVDYIDKIPPQLHNLYANLITELKEKSALKSKQLFQWICFGTENLPVDRLRDALNFDGEAGIQRGAYENWLSASDTIRSNDQMVKKLRVLSAGLAEISNGVVQLVHQTVQDFLFEKGFAMLDGVEQLSLTEITGASHHRLAKSCLLYFASIEKGIRGELSDLLKQKDSPKNSSNYQGETALMLAVLYSRAEVIKFLLESPIGGAVDWLVVNRWGQNLLVYAESAKNDSVTRKVVARVQKEAKLRSRAGFGSFNEDRRRRPGRVDSFFDAELKTVMDKQLGKFRITVKKKRS
;
A
#
# COMPACT_ATOMS: atom_id res chain seq x y z
N MET A 1 -34.54 1.73 15.83
CA MET A 1 -34.38 0.76 14.72
C MET A 1 -35.77 0.34 14.27
N GLU A 2 -36.28 0.91 13.18
CA GLU A 2 -37.52 0.43 12.57
C GLU A 2 -37.23 -0.87 11.80
N HIS A 3 -38.06 -1.90 11.97
CA HIS A 3 -37.85 -3.23 11.41
C HIS A 3 -38.01 -3.23 9.88
N LEU A 4 -36.95 -3.57 9.15
CA LEU A 4 -37.04 -3.98 7.74
C LEU A 4 -37.63 -5.40 7.67
N VAL A 5 -38.45 -5.67 6.65
CA VAL A 5 -38.94 -7.03 6.34
C VAL A 5 -37.74 -7.93 6.02
N ALA A 6 -37.78 -9.22 6.38
CA ALA A 6 -36.63 -10.12 6.33
C ALA A 6 -35.94 -10.20 4.94
N SER A 7 -36.71 -10.14 3.85
CA SER A 7 -36.18 -10.09 2.47
C SER A 7 -35.48 -8.77 2.17
N ASP A 8 -36.09 -7.64 2.55
CA ASP A 8 -35.50 -6.31 2.37
C ASP A 8 -34.24 -6.11 3.20
N LYS A 9 -34.13 -6.81 4.33
CA LYS A 9 -32.92 -6.84 5.13
C LYS A 9 -31.77 -7.57 4.43
N LEU A 10 -32.05 -8.71 3.77
CA LEU A 10 -31.03 -9.46 3.05
C LEU A 10 -30.45 -8.65 1.88
N ASP A 11 -31.30 -7.99 1.11
CA ASP A 11 -30.88 -7.15 -0.02
C ASP A 11 -30.15 -5.89 0.46
N PHE A 12 -30.59 -5.31 1.58
CA PHE A 12 -29.88 -4.20 2.21
C PHE A 12 -28.48 -4.64 2.65
N ASP A 13 -28.36 -5.72 3.42
CA ASP A 13 -27.07 -6.23 3.91
C ASP A 13 -26.14 -6.59 2.73
N GLY A 14 -26.69 -7.21 1.68
CA GLY A 14 -25.99 -7.48 0.42
C GLY A 14 -25.47 -6.20 -0.24
N CYS A 15 -26.33 -5.21 -0.47
CA CYS A 15 -25.95 -3.91 -1.02
C CYS A 15 -24.87 -3.22 -0.17
N MET A 16 -25.03 -3.19 1.15
CA MET A 16 -24.05 -2.57 2.06
C MET A 16 -22.69 -3.27 2.00
N SER A 17 -22.67 -4.60 1.87
CA SER A 17 -21.43 -5.36 1.68
C SER A 17 -20.69 -4.96 0.38
N THR A 18 -21.42 -4.60 -0.68
CA THR A 18 -20.80 -4.15 -1.93
C THR A 18 -20.22 -2.74 -1.85
N LEU A 19 -20.68 -1.91 -0.92
CA LEU A 19 -20.15 -0.56 -0.67
C LEU A 19 -18.95 -0.62 0.29
N PHE A 20 -18.99 -1.54 1.26
CA PHE A 20 -17.91 -1.76 2.21
C PHE A 20 -16.58 -2.12 1.50
N PHE A 21 -15.48 -1.66 2.05
CA PHE A 21 -14.13 -2.16 1.76
C PHE A 21 -13.29 -2.07 3.04
N PRO A 22 -12.40 -3.05 3.30
CA PRO A 22 -11.72 -3.17 4.60
C PRO A 22 -10.98 -1.89 5.04
N GLU A 23 -10.38 -1.19 4.09
CA GLU A 23 -9.51 -0.04 4.35
C GLU A 23 -10.27 1.30 4.49
N MET A 24 -11.60 1.28 4.38
CA MET A 24 -12.47 2.47 4.40
C MET A 24 -12.28 3.36 5.62
N ASN A 25 -12.02 2.76 6.78
CA ASN A 25 -11.79 3.46 8.04
C ASN A 25 -10.34 3.36 8.54
N ALA A 26 -9.47 2.63 7.82
CA ALA A 26 -8.11 2.32 8.28
C ALA A 26 -7.29 3.59 8.50
N ARG A 27 -7.30 4.51 7.51
CA ARG A 27 -6.53 5.76 7.61
C ARG A 27 -6.96 6.63 8.80
N GLY A 28 -8.26 6.77 9.04
CA GLY A 28 -8.77 7.51 10.19
C GLY A 28 -8.37 6.87 11.53
N ALA A 29 -8.25 5.54 11.57
CA ALA A 29 -7.73 4.81 12.72
C ALA A 29 -6.22 5.03 12.90
N ASP A 30 -5.44 4.98 11.82
CA ASP A 30 -3.97 5.16 11.79
C ASP A 30 -3.51 6.56 12.22
N VAL A 31 -4.30 7.59 11.95
CA VAL A 31 -3.96 8.97 12.34
C VAL A 31 -3.80 9.03 13.86
N GLU A 32 -2.63 9.46 14.33
CA GLU A 32 -2.38 9.58 15.77
C GLU A 32 -3.40 10.50 16.45
N THR A 33 -3.80 10.13 17.66
CA THR A 33 -4.60 11.02 18.50
C THR A 33 -3.76 12.21 18.92
N ALA A 34 -4.37 13.40 18.92
CA ALA A 34 -3.72 14.62 19.40
C ALA A 34 -3.05 14.40 20.76
N ALA A 35 -1.80 14.85 20.89
CA ALA A 35 -1.07 14.86 22.15
C ALA A 35 -1.89 15.56 23.24
N ALA A 36 -1.67 15.19 24.50
CA ALA A 36 -2.51 15.64 25.59
C ALA A 36 -2.60 17.18 25.63
N GLY A 37 -3.82 17.71 25.55
CA GLY A 37 -4.07 19.15 25.57
C GLY A 37 -3.87 19.87 24.23
N THR A 38 -3.40 19.21 23.17
CA THR A 38 -3.24 19.85 21.85
C THR A 38 -4.55 19.85 21.04
N CYS A 39 -4.58 20.57 19.93
CA CYS A 39 -5.68 20.68 18.96
C CYS A 39 -6.98 21.32 19.50
N ARG A 40 -7.04 21.76 20.76
CA ARG A 40 -8.25 22.34 21.36
C ARG A 40 -8.67 23.66 20.73
N TRP A 41 -7.68 24.43 20.28
CA TRP A 41 -7.85 25.78 19.74
C TRP A 41 -8.81 25.83 18.55
N ILE A 42 -8.93 24.76 17.74
CA ILE A 42 -9.82 24.75 16.57
C ILE A 42 -11.27 24.90 16.96
N LEU A 43 -11.68 24.29 18.08
CA LEU A 43 -13.05 24.35 18.57
C LEU A 43 -13.39 25.73 19.14
N GLU A 44 -12.38 26.54 19.43
CA GLU A 44 -12.48 27.91 19.91
C GLU A 44 -12.17 28.94 18.80
N HIS A 45 -11.78 28.47 17.60
CA HIS A 45 -11.36 29.34 16.51
C HIS A 45 -12.57 30.10 15.94
N PRO A 46 -12.52 31.44 15.78
CA PRO A 46 -13.67 32.24 15.34
C PRO A 46 -14.33 31.75 14.06
N THR A 47 -13.54 31.43 13.04
CA THR A 47 -14.02 30.88 11.76
C THR A 47 -14.71 29.52 11.90
N TYR A 48 -14.18 28.65 12.77
CA TYR A 48 -14.81 27.35 13.03
C TYR A 48 -16.13 27.55 13.79
N LEU A 49 -16.13 28.41 14.80
CA LEU A 49 -17.34 28.73 15.58
C LEU A 49 -18.44 29.35 14.69
N GLN A 50 -18.07 30.24 13.77
CA GLN A 50 -18.99 30.82 12.80
C GLN A 50 -19.56 29.76 11.85
N TRP A 51 -18.70 28.92 11.27
CA TRP A 51 -19.15 27.81 10.41
C TRP A 51 -20.04 26.81 11.15
N HIS A 52 -19.69 26.49 12.40
CA HIS A 52 -20.46 25.61 13.27
C HIS A 52 -21.84 26.22 13.60
N ALA A 53 -21.87 27.47 14.03
CA ALA A 53 -23.10 28.20 14.37
C ALA A 53 -24.04 28.39 13.18
N ASN A 54 -23.49 28.59 11.97
CA ASN A 54 -24.29 28.71 10.76
C ASN A 54 -25.07 27.43 10.43
N GLY A 55 -24.58 26.26 10.88
CA GLY A 55 -25.24 24.97 10.63
C GLY A 55 -25.32 24.57 9.16
N GLN A 56 -24.59 25.26 8.29
CA GLN A 56 -24.43 24.97 6.86
C GLN A 56 -23.22 25.73 6.33
N GLY A 57 -22.55 25.18 5.32
CA GLY A 57 -21.41 25.85 4.68
C GLY A 57 -20.20 24.96 4.46
N LEU A 58 -19.22 25.54 3.76
CA LEU A 58 -17.93 24.93 3.50
C LEU A 58 -16.88 25.51 4.46
N LEU A 59 -16.21 24.64 5.21
CA LEU A 59 -15.03 24.97 5.99
C LEU A 59 -13.80 24.33 5.36
N TRP A 60 -12.73 25.09 5.27
CA TRP A 60 -11.49 24.65 4.67
C TRP A 60 -10.33 24.81 5.64
N VAL A 61 -9.80 23.67 6.08
CA VAL A 61 -8.62 23.58 6.94
C VAL A 61 -7.38 23.43 6.05
N LYS A 62 -6.66 24.53 5.83
CA LYS A 62 -5.42 24.56 5.04
C LYS A 62 -4.20 24.44 5.92
N GLY A 63 -3.13 23.95 5.33
CA GLY A 63 -1.82 24.16 5.90
C GLY A 63 -0.70 23.43 5.23
N LYS A 64 0.53 23.77 5.60
CA LYS A 64 1.76 23.12 5.13
C LYS A 64 1.72 21.60 5.38
N PRO A 65 2.43 20.79 4.56
CA PRO A 65 2.61 19.38 4.88
C PRO A 65 3.23 19.19 6.27
N GLY A 66 2.73 18.21 7.04
CA GLY A 66 3.24 17.95 8.38
C GLY A 66 2.85 18.93 9.48
N CYS A 67 1.95 19.91 9.25
CA CYS A 67 1.52 20.85 10.30
C CYS A 67 0.46 20.32 11.28
N GLY A 68 -0.03 19.08 11.09
CA GLY A 68 -0.98 18.43 12.01
C GLY A 68 -2.46 18.40 11.55
N LYS A 69 -2.76 18.71 10.28
CA LYS A 69 -4.14 18.74 9.74
C LYS A 69 -4.98 17.48 10.04
N SER A 70 -4.48 16.28 9.72
CA SER A 70 -5.25 15.04 9.92
C SER A 70 -5.54 14.78 11.40
N THR A 71 -4.57 15.07 12.27
CA THR A 71 -4.73 14.99 13.73
C THR A 71 -5.77 15.99 14.23
N LEU A 72 -5.75 17.22 13.69
CA LEU A 72 -6.74 18.25 13.96
C LEU A 72 -8.15 17.83 13.50
N MET A 73 -8.27 17.27 12.30
CA MET A 73 -9.54 16.76 11.75
C MET A 73 -10.11 15.64 12.63
N LYS A 74 -9.28 14.68 13.03
CA LYS A 74 -9.66 13.61 13.96
C LYS A 74 -10.13 14.18 15.30
N HIS A 75 -9.46 15.23 15.80
CA HIS A 75 -9.87 15.94 17.01
C HIS A 75 -11.25 16.60 16.86
N VAL A 76 -11.49 17.31 15.75
CA VAL A 76 -12.78 17.99 15.46
C VAL A 76 -13.92 16.97 15.36
N ILE A 77 -13.74 15.89 14.60
CA ILE A 77 -14.77 14.85 14.43
C ILE A 77 -15.15 14.24 15.78
N LYS A 78 -14.15 13.96 16.64
CA LYS A 78 -14.36 13.34 17.95
C LYS A 78 -15.00 14.27 18.99
N ASN A 79 -14.64 15.55 19.00
CA ASN A 79 -14.97 16.46 20.11
C ASN A 79 -15.95 17.58 19.74
N SER A 80 -16.33 17.71 18.47
CA SER A 80 -17.36 18.67 18.08
C SER A 80 -18.69 18.30 18.76
N SER A 81 -19.37 19.31 19.31
CA SER A 81 -20.80 19.19 19.65
C SER A 81 -21.63 18.98 18.39
N ASP A 82 -22.89 18.60 18.55
CA ASP A 82 -23.81 18.60 17.41
C ASP A 82 -23.87 20.01 16.80
N ILE A 83 -23.71 20.05 15.48
CA ILE A 83 -23.59 21.29 14.71
C ILE A 83 -24.97 21.96 14.55
N HIS A 84 -26.05 21.20 14.75
CA HIS A 84 -27.41 21.70 14.62
C HIS A 84 -28.11 21.79 15.98
N PRO A 85 -28.55 22.99 16.41
CA PRO A 85 -29.20 23.20 17.71
C PRO A 85 -30.53 22.45 17.91
N ASP A 86 -31.27 22.19 16.82
CA ASP A 86 -32.68 21.75 16.89
C ASP A 86 -32.89 20.27 16.46
N GLY A 87 -31.84 19.50 16.22
CA GLY A 87 -31.97 18.13 15.75
C GLY A 87 -30.65 17.38 15.63
N ALA A 88 -30.73 16.04 15.62
CA ALA A 88 -29.56 15.19 15.44
C ALA A 88 -28.82 15.54 14.14
N THR A 89 -27.49 15.60 14.20
CA THR A 89 -26.61 15.81 13.04
C THR A 89 -25.87 14.52 12.76
N LEU A 90 -26.02 13.97 11.56
CA LEU A 90 -25.19 12.85 11.14
C LEU A 90 -23.79 13.36 10.77
N LYS A 91 -22.77 12.90 11.49
CA LYS A 91 -21.35 13.16 11.17
C LYS A 91 -20.78 11.95 10.44
N ILE A 92 -20.30 12.17 9.22
CA ILE A 92 -19.60 11.15 8.43
C ILE A 92 -18.25 11.68 8.00
N CYS A 93 -17.29 10.77 7.80
CA CYS A 93 -15.94 11.17 7.44
C CYS A 93 -15.30 10.25 6.42
N PHE A 94 -14.33 10.79 5.68
CA PHE A 94 -13.44 10.02 4.84
C PHE A 94 -12.04 10.62 4.88
N TYR A 95 -11.04 9.75 4.99
CA TYR A 95 -9.64 10.15 5.00
C TYR A 95 -9.01 9.61 3.72
N PHE A 96 -8.65 10.51 2.81
CA PHE A 96 -7.84 10.11 1.68
C PHE A 96 -6.49 9.60 2.15
N HIS A 97 -5.98 8.60 1.45
CA HIS A 97 -4.68 8.03 1.72
C HIS A 97 -3.91 7.78 0.42
N GLY A 98 -2.98 8.68 0.09
CA GLY A 98 -2.19 8.65 -1.14
C GLY A 98 -1.34 7.39 -1.29
N ARG A 99 -0.95 6.76 -0.16
CA ARG A 99 -0.21 5.48 -0.05
C ARG A 99 -1.11 4.27 0.10
N GLY A 100 -2.42 4.50 0.17
CA GLY A 100 -3.41 3.47 0.39
C GLY A 100 -3.78 2.72 -0.89
N THR A 101 -4.80 1.88 -0.77
CA THR A 101 -5.38 1.17 -1.92
C THR A 101 -6.02 2.14 -2.90
N ASP A 102 -6.31 1.68 -4.13
CA ASP A 102 -6.97 2.51 -5.15
C ASP A 102 -8.30 3.12 -4.66
N LEU A 103 -9.04 2.42 -3.79
CA LEU A 103 -10.25 2.96 -3.18
C LEU A 103 -9.94 4.07 -2.17
N GLN A 104 -8.89 3.95 -1.35
CA GLN A 104 -8.55 4.99 -0.36
C GLN A 104 -8.07 6.32 -0.98
N ARG A 105 -7.69 6.32 -2.26
CA ARG A 105 -7.23 7.50 -3.00
C ARG A 105 -8.15 7.94 -4.14
N SER A 106 -9.37 7.40 -4.23
CA SER A 106 -10.28 7.70 -5.35
C SER A 106 -11.64 8.26 -4.90
N PRO A 107 -12.30 9.06 -5.77
CA PRO A 107 -13.69 9.47 -5.55
C PRO A 107 -14.63 8.28 -5.33
N LEU A 108 -14.39 7.14 -6.00
CA LEU A 108 -15.18 5.94 -5.82
C LEU A 108 -15.17 5.45 -4.37
N GLY A 109 -13.98 5.38 -3.75
CA GLY A 109 -13.89 4.98 -2.34
C GLY A 109 -14.52 5.99 -1.40
N LEU A 110 -14.39 7.29 -1.69
CA LEU A 110 -15.09 8.35 -0.95
C LEU A 110 -16.60 8.11 -0.96
N PHE A 111 -17.25 8.03 -2.13
CA PHE A 111 -18.71 7.89 -2.21
C PHE A 111 -19.20 6.56 -1.65
N ARG A 112 -18.48 5.46 -1.86
CA ARG A 112 -18.74 4.19 -1.19
C ARG A 112 -18.76 4.35 0.33
N ALA A 113 -17.78 5.05 0.89
CA ALA A 113 -17.67 5.27 2.32
C ALA A 113 -18.77 6.17 2.88
N LEU A 114 -19.11 7.26 2.18
CA LEU A 114 -20.16 8.18 2.61
C LEU A 114 -21.53 7.51 2.58
N VAL A 115 -21.87 6.85 1.47
CA VAL A 115 -23.15 6.12 1.34
C VAL A 115 -23.22 4.99 2.36
N HIS A 116 -22.13 4.26 2.58
CA HIS A 116 -22.09 3.19 3.58
C HIS A 116 -22.36 3.73 4.99
N GLN A 117 -21.72 4.83 5.40
CA GLN A 117 -21.98 5.44 6.71
C GLN A 117 -23.42 5.96 6.83
N ILE A 118 -23.96 6.57 5.78
CA ILE A 118 -25.36 7.02 5.75
C ILE A 118 -26.31 5.83 5.86
N GLY A 119 -26.08 4.75 5.11
CA GLY A 119 -26.91 3.55 5.15
C GLY A 119 -26.92 2.88 6.51
N GLN A 120 -25.79 2.84 7.21
CA GLN A 120 -25.71 2.32 8.58
C GLN A 120 -26.54 3.13 9.57
N ALA A 121 -26.54 4.47 9.45
CA ALA A 121 -27.29 5.34 10.35
C ALA A 121 -28.79 5.47 9.97
N TYR A 122 -29.07 5.55 8.67
CA TYR A 122 -30.40 5.77 8.10
C TYR A 122 -30.65 4.82 6.91
N PRO A 123 -30.99 3.54 7.14
CA PRO A 123 -31.17 2.55 6.08
C PRO A 123 -32.16 2.95 4.98
N ARG A 124 -33.23 3.68 5.34
CA ARG A 124 -34.23 4.19 4.39
C ARG A 124 -33.72 5.30 3.47
N ALA A 125 -32.63 5.98 3.83
CA ALA A 125 -32.04 7.02 2.98
C ALA A 125 -31.35 6.43 1.74
N VAL A 126 -30.94 5.16 1.80
CA VAL A 126 -30.23 4.47 0.70
C VAL A 126 -31.10 3.47 -0.07
N SER A 127 -32.42 3.52 0.09
CA SER A 127 -33.33 2.55 -0.55
C SER A 127 -33.26 2.56 -2.08
N SER A 128 -32.99 3.71 -2.71
CA SER A 128 -32.77 3.79 -4.16
C SER A 128 -31.55 2.97 -4.61
N ILE A 129 -30.47 3.05 -3.86
CA ILE A 129 -29.23 2.31 -4.09
C ILE A 129 -29.44 0.81 -3.88
N VAL A 130 -30.18 0.42 -2.84
CA VAL A 130 -30.57 -0.98 -2.61
C VAL A 130 -31.41 -1.50 -3.78
N ASN A 131 -32.37 -0.73 -4.27
CA ASN A 131 -33.19 -1.13 -5.42
C ASN A 131 -32.37 -1.23 -6.71
N HIS A 132 -31.38 -0.34 -6.91
CA HIS A 132 -30.45 -0.44 -8.02
C HIS A 132 -29.59 -1.72 -7.90
N TYR A 133 -29.12 -2.03 -6.69
CA TYR A 133 -28.43 -3.27 -6.38
C TYR A 133 -29.25 -4.51 -6.78
N LYS A 134 -30.50 -4.62 -6.31
CA LYS A 134 -31.40 -5.74 -6.63
C LYS A 134 -31.52 -5.96 -8.14
N LYS A 135 -31.81 -4.89 -8.89
CA LYS A 135 -31.99 -4.95 -10.35
C LYS A 135 -30.74 -5.43 -11.09
N MET A 136 -29.58 -4.98 -10.63
CA MET A 136 -28.31 -5.32 -11.28
C MET A 136 -27.87 -6.74 -10.90
N ASP A 137 -28.06 -7.16 -9.65
CA ASP A 137 -27.72 -8.51 -9.18
C ASP A 137 -28.53 -9.58 -9.93
N GLU A 138 -29.82 -9.33 -10.19
CA GLU A 138 -30.67 -10.19 -11.02
C GLU A 138 -30.19 -10.30 -12.49
N SER A 139 -29.42 -9.32 -12.97
CA SER A 139 -28.98 -9.21 -14.37
C SER A 139 -27.53 -9.66 -14.64
N LEU A 140 -26.71 -9.82 -13.60
CA LEU A 140 -25.27 -10.01 -13.73
C LEU A 140 -24.86 -11.49 -13.66
N ALA A 141 -23.98 -11.89 -14.57
CA ALA A 141 -23.27 -13.19 -14.56
C ALA A 141 -21.81 -13.07 -14.08
N GLY A 142 -21.46 -11.98 -13.38
CA GLY A 142 -20.07 -11.61 -13.03
C GLY A 142 -19.95 -10.81 -11.72
N PRO A 143 -18.71 -10.47 -11.31
CA PRO A 143 -18.46 -9.79 -10.04
C PRO A 143 -19.05 -8.36 -10.02
N TRP A 144 -19.66 -7.99 -8.90
CA TRP A 144 -20.25 -6.67 -8.68
C TRP A 144 -19.22 -5.54 -8.74
N SER A 145 -19.56 -4.42 -9.39
CA SER A 145 -18.74 -3.20 -9.36
C SER A 145 -19.60 -1.94 -9.46
N TRP A 146 -19.24 -0.91 -8.68
CA TRP A 146 -19.86 0.41 -8.71
C TRP A 146 -19.11 1.33 -9.66
N ARG A 147 -19.83 2.10 -10.49
CA ARG A 147 -19.24 3.21 -11.23
C ARG A 147 -19.26 4.47 -10.36
N PRO A 148 -18.20 5.31 -10.39
CA PRO A 148 -18.16 6.54 -9.60
C PRO A 148 -19.35 7.46 -9.87
N GLN A 149 -19.71 7.64 -11.15
CA GLN A 149 -20.81 8.53 -11.56
C GLN A 149 -22.16 8.05 -11.03
N ASP A 150 -22.43 6.74 -11.06
CA ASP A 150 -23.70 6.20 -10.57
C ASP A 150 -23.88 6.54 -9.07
N LEU A 151 -22.84 6.34 -8.25
CA LEU A 151 -22.90 6.67 -6.82
C LEU A 151 -23.01 8.16 -6.56
N GLU A 152 -22.31 9.00 -7.32
CA GLU A 152 -22.43 10.46 -7.24
C GLU A 152 -23.85 10.93 -7.54
N ASP A 153 -24.44 10.41 -8.62
CA ASP A 153 -25.80 10.75 -9.04
C ASP A 153 -26.81 10.31 -7.98
N PHE A 154 -26.76 9.05 -7.54
CA PHE A 154 -27.64 8.55 -6.46
C PHE A 154 -27.47 9.34 -5.16
N PHE A 155 -26.24 9.75 -4.83
CA PHE A 155 -25.96 10.51 -3.63
C PHE A 155 -26.74 11.84 -3.64
N VAL A 156 -26.75 12.55 -4.77
CA VAL A 156 -27.43 13.84 -4.91
C VAL A 156 -28.93 13.70 -5.16
N SER A 157 -29.36 12.80 -6.05
CA SER A 157 -30.75 12.69 -6.47
C SER A 157 -31.66 12.08 -5.40
N ASP A 158 -31.14 11.13 -4.63
CA ASP A 158 -31.97 10.29 -3.76
C ASP A 158 -31.50 10.31 -2.30
N VAL A 159 -30.22 10.05 -2.05
CA VAL A 159 -29.71 9.84 -0.68
C VAL A 159 -29.78 11.11 0.14
N LEU A 160 -29.22 12.22 -0.38
CA LEU A 160 -29.23 13.51 0.31
C LEU A 160 -30.66 14.00 0.59
N PRO A 161 -31.60 14.08 -0.38
CA PRO A 161 -32.96 14.49 -0.09
C PRO A 161 -33.69 13.58 0.91
N ALA A 162 -33.44 12.26 0.87
CA ALA A 162 -34.05 11.33 1.81
C ALA A 162 -33.52 11.50 3.24
N LEU A 163 -32.22 11.75 3.40
CA LEU A 163 -31.56 12.01 4.69
C LEU A 163 -31.95 13.37 5.26
N LEU A 164 -31.84 14.44 4.46
CA LEU A 164 -31.96 15.83 4.91
C LEU A 164 -33.38 16.22 5.35
N ARG A 165 -34.39 15.40 5.02
CA ARG A 165 -35.74 15.49 5.61
C ARG A 165 -35.81 15.05 7.08
N ARG A 166 -34.79 14.37 7.60
CA ARG A 166 -34.79 13.72 8.91
C ARG A 166 -33.66 14.19 9.82
N SER A 167 -32.52 14.53 9.25
CA SER A 167 -31.28 14.82 9.98
C SER A 167 -30.43 15.79 9.17
N GLY A 168 -29.71 16.69 9.84
CA GLY A 168 -28.66 17.46 9.17
C GLY A 168 -27.44 16.59 8.90
N LEU A 169 -26.61 17.02 7.96
CA LEU A 169 -25.43 16.25 7.53
C LEU A 169 -24.16 17.08 7.68
N CYS A 170 -23.17 16.53 8.38
CA CYS A 170 -21.82 17.05 8.40
C CYS A 170 -20.83 16.06 7.79
N ILE A 171 -20.15 16.48 6.73
CA ILE A 171 -19.18 15.67 5.99
C ILE A 171 -17.77 16.19 6.26
N PHE A 172 -16.89 15.31 6.75
CA PHE A 172 -15.48 15.62 6.94
C PHE A 172 -14.63 14.86 5.92
N ILE A 173 -13.83 15.58 5.11
CA ILE A 173 -12.97 15.00 4.09
C ILE A 173 -11.53 15.45 4.36
N ASP A 174 -10.71 14.53 4.87
CA ASP A 174 -9.31 14.80 5.17
C ASP A 174 -8.39 14.49 3.98
N ALA A 175 -7.35 15.31 3.82
CA ALA A 175 -6.28 15.15 2.84
C ALA A 175 -6.79 15.09 1.39
N LEU A 176 -7.71 15.98 1.02
CA LEU A 176 -8.36 16.01 -0.30
C LEU A 176 -7.36 16.01 -1.48
N ASP A 177 -6.18 16.62 -1.31
CA ASP A 177 -5.13 16.64 -2.32
C ASP A 177 -4.54 15.25 -2.65
N GLU A 178 -4.71 14.25 -1.78
CA GLU A 178 -4.16 12.90 -1.97
C GLU A 178 -4.95 12.05 -2.99
N CYS A 179 -6.11 12.50 -3.48
CA CYS A 179 -6.80 11.86 -4.62
C CYS A 179 -6.34 12.36 -6.00
N GLY A 180 -5.37 13.27 -6.02
CA GLY A 180 -4.84 13.90 -7.23
C GLY A 180 -5.56 15.21 -7.57
N GLU A 181 -4.80 16.17 -8.08
CA GLU A 181 -5.24 17.56 -8.31
C GLU A 181 -6.55 17.67 -9.11
N LYS A 182 -6.68 16.90 -10.19
CA LYS A 182 -7.85 16.94 -11.08
C LYS A 182 -9.11 16.47 -10.36
N GLU A 183 -9.04 15.32 -9.70
CA GLU A 183 -10.20 14.75 -8.98
C GLU A 183 -10.54 15.58 -7.77
N ALA A 184 -9.54 16.11 -7.06
CA ALA A 184 -9.75 16.99 -5.94
C ALA A 184 -10.51 18.26 -6.35
N ARG A 185 -10.10 18.95 -7.42
CA ARG A 185 -10.84 20.12 -7.95
C ARG A 185 -12.27 19.79 -8.34
N ARG A 186 -12.49 18.64 -8.98
CA ARG A 186 -13.84 18.15 -9.34
C ARG A 186 -14.70 17.91 -8.10
N LEU A 187 -14.15 17.28 -7.05
CA LEU A 187 -14.86 17.03 -5.79
C LEU A 187 -15.22 18.34 -5.08
N VAL A 188 -14.33 19.34 -5.07
CA VAL A 188 -14.65 20.68 -4.54
C VAL A 188 -15.85 21.27 -5.25
N GLN A 189 -15.85 21.26 -6.58
CA GLN A 189 -16.97 21.78 -7.37
C GLN A 189 -18.27 21.02 -7.09
N PHE A 190 -18.19 19.69 -6.99
CA PHE A 190 -19.33 18.83 -6.67
C PHE A 190 -19.95 19.19 -5.31
N PHE A 191 -19.15 19.28 -4.26
CA PHE A 191 -19.64 19.61 -2.91
C PHE A 191 -20.05 21.08 -2.76
N THR A 192 -19.43 21.99 -3.50
CA THR A 192 -19.87 23.40 -3.57
C THR A 192 -21.27 23.48 -4.17
N ARG A 193 -21.53 22.73 -5.25
CA ARG A 193 -22.87 22.66 -5.85
C ARG A 193 -23.92 22.08 -4.90
N ILE A 194 -23.55 21.07 -4.11
CA ILE A 194 -24.43 20.53 -3.06
C ILE A 194 -24.78 21.63 -2.06
N TYR A 195 -23.77 22.37 -1.59
CA TYR A 195 -23.97 23.49 -0.68
C TYR A 195 -24.88 24.57 -1.28
N ASP A 196 -24.59 25.06 -2.49
CA ASP A 196 -25.36 26.12 -3.14
C ASP A 196 -26.84 25.73 -3.35
N THR A 197 -27.07 24.47 -3.70
CA THR A 197 -28.44 23.92 -3.84
C THR A 197 -29.14 23.85 -2.49
N SER A 198 -28.41 23.45 -1.43
CA SER A 198 -28.95 23.36 -0.07
C SER A 198 -29.23 24.73 0.56
N ALA A 199 -28.42 25.75 0.26
CA ALA A 199 -28.59 27.11 0.77
C ALA A 199 -29.92 27.76 0.36
N SER A 200 -30.51 27.31 -0.74
CA SER A 200 -31.83 27.76 -1.22
C SER A 200 -33.01 26.98 -0.60
N SER A 201 -32.73 26.05 0.32
CA SER A 201 -33.69 25.14 0.96
C SER A 201 -33.54 25.18 2.48
N SER A 202 -34.43 24.50 3.21
CA SER A 202 -34.30 24.34 4.67
C SER A 202 -33.31 23.24 5.07
N TYR A 203 -32.56 22.67 4.13
CA TYR A 203 -31.67 21.54 4.38
C TYR A 203 -30.34 22.01 4.95
N ARG A 204 -29.88 21.33 6.01
CA ARG A 204 -28.67 21.69 6.77
C ARG A 204 -27.51 20.77 6.35
N VAL A 205 -26.60 21.28 5.52
CA VAL A 205 -25.41 20.55 5.05
C VAL A 205 -24.16 21.36 5.35
N SER A 206 -23.29 20.78 6.19
CA SER A 206 -21.98 21.32 6.53
C SER A 206 -20.89 20.41 5.99
N ILE A 207 -19.86 20.99 5.36
CA ILE A 207 -18.76 20.22 4.75
C ILE A 207 -17.46 20.83 5.21
N CYS A 208 -16.53 19.99 5.69
CA CYS A 208 -15.22 20.39 6.13
C CYS A 208 -14.15 19.63 5.33
N PHE A 209 -13.29 20.36 4.63
CA PHE A 209 -12.15 19.84 3.90
C PHE A 209 -10.85 20.11 4.65
N SER A 210 -9.91 19.17 4.57
CA SER A 210 -8.51 19.46 4.85
C SER A 210 -7.65 19.26 3.60
N CYS A 211 -6.71 20.17 3.34
CA CYS A 211 -5.74 20.00 2.25
C CYS A 211 -4.49 20.87 2.42
N ARG A 212 -3.49 20.67 1.54
CA ARG A 212 -2.33 21.57 1.39
C ARG A 212 -2.73 22.91 0.74
N HIS A 213 -1.93 23.97 0.92
CA HIS A 213 -2.16 25.27 0.25
C HIS A 213 -2.21 25.19 -1.29
N TYR A 214 -1.45 24.26 -1.86
CA TYR A 214 -1.39 23.96 -3.28
C TYR A 214 -1.47 22.44 -3.46
N PRO A 215 -2.05 21.93 -4.56
CA PRO A 215 -2.44 22.64 -5.79
C PRO A 215 -3.91 23.13 -5.87
N ILE A 216 -4.68 22.99 -4.79
CA ILE A 216 -6.12 23.26 -4.78
C ILE A 216 -6.39 24.59 -4.07
N ILE A 217 -7.03 25.51 -4.79
CA ILE A 217 -7.48 26.80 -4.25
C ILE A 217 -8.89 26.61 -3.69
N ALA A 218 -9.15 27.20 -2.52
CA ALA A 218 -10.49 27.14 -1.94
C ALA A 218 -11.44 28.05 -2.73
N PRO A 219 -12.72 27.67 -2.87
CA PRO A 219 -13.75 28.55 -3.43
C PRO A 219 -13.89 29.85 -2.63
N ASP A 220 -14.38 30.92 -3.28
CA ASP A 220 -14.54 32.24 -2.65
C ASP A 220 -15.60 32.26 -1.53
N ASN A 221 -16.60 31.37 -1.60
CA ASN A 221 -17.67 31.22 -0.61
C ASN A 221 -17.33 30.26 0.55
N CYS A 222 -16.04 30.08 0.84
CA CYS A 222 -15.57 29.09 1.82
C CYS A 222 -14.84 29.75 3.00
N GLU A 223 -15.24 29.38 4.21
CA GLU A 223 -14.57 29.77 5.44
C GLU A 223 -13.22 29.03 5.55
N GLN A 224 -12.14 29.73 5.92
CA GLN A 224 -10.79 29.17 5.89
C GLN A 224 -10.09 29.25 7.24
N VAL A 225 -9.50 28.13 7.66
CA VAL A 225 -8.62 28.04 8.83
C VAL A 225 -7.24 27.59 8.35
N VAL A 226 -6.21 28.36 8.68
CA VAL A 226 -4.82 28.00 8.38
C VAL A 226 -4.18 27.42 9.64
N VAL A 227 -3.77 26.15 9.60
CA VAL A 227 -3.30 25.43 10.79
C VAL A 227 -1.98 26.00 11.32
N GLU A 228 -1.01 26.28 10.45
CA GLU A 228 0.27 26.84 10.89
C GLU A 228 0.21 28.28 11.42
N SER A 229 -0.93 28.98 11.32
CA SER A 229 -1.07 30.28 11.99
C SER A 229 -1.55 30.15 13.44
N ALA A 230 -1.89 28.95 13.90
CA ALA A 230 -2.51 28.73 15.21
C ALA A 230 -1.98 27.49 15.97
N ASN A 231 -0.94 26.81 15.47
CA ASN A 231 -0.40 25.59 16.07
C ASN A 231 0.87 25.80 16.93
N ASP A 232 1.28 27.05 17.14
CA ASP A 232 2.43 27.44 17.95
C ASP A 232 2.35 26.88 19.38
N LYS A 233 1.21 27.08 20.05
CA LYS A 233 0.98 26.59 21.42
C LYS A 233 0.94 25.06 21.51
N ASP A 234 0.45 24.41 20.46
CA ASP A 234 0.38 22.95 20.39
C ASP A 234 1.78 22.35 20.22
N ILE A 235 2.61 22.96 19.38
CA ILE A 235 4.01 22.57 19.18
C ILE A 235 4.79 22.76 20.49
N ALA A 236 4.68 23.93 21.12
CA ALA A 236 5.32 24.24 22.38
C ALA A 236 4.95 23.22 23.47
N ARG A 237 3.65 22.90 23.59
CA ARG A 237 3.16 21.91 24.53
C ARG A 237 3.70 20.51 24.27
N TYR A 238 3.81 20.10 23.00
CA TYR A 238 4.38 18.81 22.63
C TYR A 238 5.87 18.72 22.95
N ILE A 239 6.63 19.79 22.67
CA ILE A 239 8.06 19.90 23.00
C ILE A 239 8.25 19.77 24.51
N ASP A 240 7.49 20.52 25.31
CA ASP A 240 7.54 20.44 26.77
C ASP A 240 7.27 19.01 27.26
N GLN A 241 6.22 18.36 26.72
CA GLN A 241 5.85 17.00 27.12
C GLN A 241 6.93 15.97 26.84
N GLU A 242 7.63 16.07 25.71
CA GLU A 242 8.65 15.10 25.35
C GLU A 242 10.00 15.39 26.02
N LEU A 243 10.42 16.65 26.12
CA LEU A 243 11.70 17.01 26.73
C LEU A 243 11.70 16.88 28.26
N THR A 244 10.61 17.24 28.96
CA THR A 244 10.53 17.15 30.44
C THR A 244 10.66 15.71 30.96
N ARG A 245 10.47 14.70 30.09
CA ARG A 245 10.62 13.28 30.44
C ARG A 245 12.09 12.88 30.61
N VAL A 246 13.02 13.69 30.10
CA VAL A 246 14.44 13.33 29.98
C VAL A 246 15.33 14.44 30.55
N VAL A 247 15.02 15.69 30.24
CA VAL A 247 15.79 16.87 30.67
C VAL A 247 15.26 17.34 32.02
N THR A 248 16.10 17.25 33.05
CA THR A 248 15.75 17.60 34.43
C THR A 248 16.19 19.00 34.84
N SER A 249 17.23 19.54 34.19
CA SER A 249 17.69 20.91 34.40
C SER A 249 16.70 21.90 33.76
N PRO A 250 16.12 22.85 34.52
CA PRO A 250 15.22 23.86 33.98
C PRO A 250 15.88 24.77 32.94
N GLU A 251 17.16 25.08 33.11
CA GLU A 251 17.92 25.93 32.19
C GLU A 251 18.12 25.23 30.84
N ASP A 252 18.53 23.96 30.87
CA ASP A 252 18.72 23.12 29.69
C ASP A 252 17.39 22.91 28.95
N LEU A 253 16.31 22.66 29.70
CA LEU A 253 14.98 22.46 29.14
C LEU A 253 14.53 23.70 28.37
N GLU A 254 14.67 24.89 28.96
CA GLU A 254 14.26 26.13 28.32
C GLU A 254 15.11 26.43 27.07
N ALA A 255 16.43 26.24 27.14
CA ALA A 255 17.32 26.45 26.01
C ALA A 255 16.97 25.53 24.82
N LEU A 256 16.78 24.24 25.09
CA LEU A 256 16.41 23.26 24.06
C LEU A 256 15.00 23.52 23.51
N ARG A 257 14.04 23.85 24.40
CA ARG A 257 12.67 24.20 24.01
C ARG A 257 12.66 25.38 23.04
N GLN A 258 13.26 26.50 23.44
CA GLN A 258 13.31 27.72 22.62
C GLN A 258 13.90 27.40 21.25
N LYS A 259 14.96 26.59 21.22
CA LYS A 259 15.66 26.27 19.99
C LYS A 259 14.85 25.39 19.03
N VAL A 260 14.20 24.35 19.56
CA VAL A 260 13.36 23.45 18.77
C VAL A 260 12.12 24.20 18.27
N GLU A 261 11.49 25.03 19.09
CA GLU A 261 10.35 25.87 18.70
C GLU A 261 10.70 26.84 17.55
N GLU A 262 11.85 27.51 17.64
CA GLU A 262 12.35 28.43 16.61
C GLU A 262 12.53 27.72 15.26
N GLN A 263 13.17 26.55 15.25
CA GLN A 263 13.49 25.82 14.02
C GLN A 263 12.29 25.07 13.43
N ALA A 264 11.29 24.71 14.25
CA ALA A 264 10.11 23.98 13.78
C ALA A 264 9.33 24.70 12.68
N ARG A 265 9.32 26.05 12.67
CA ARG A 265 8.59 26.90 11.70
C ARG A 265 7.17 26.38 11.40
N GLN A 266 6.48 26.02 12.48
CA GLN A 266 5.09 25.52 12.49
C GLN A 266 4.87 24.18 11.76
N VAL A 267 5.94 23.43 11.49
CA VAL A 267 5.91 22.08 10.92
C VAL A 267 6.02 21.06 12.06
N PHE A 268 4.86 20.59 12.53
CA PHE A 268 4.78 19.62 13.63
C PHE A 268 5.61 18.34 13.37
N LEU A 269 5.59 17.82 12.13
CA LEU A 269 6.38 16.65 11.74
C LEU A 269 7.89 16.86 11.91
N TRP A 270 8.39 18.09 11.74
CA TRP A 270 9.80 18.39 11.97
C TRP A 270 10.17 18.14 13.43
N VAL A 271 9.31 18.59 14.36
CA VAL A 271 9.50 18.40 15.80
C VAL A 271 9.48 16.92 16.17
N VAL A 272 8.53 16.16 15.63
CA VAL A 272 8.43 14.69 15.83
C VAL A 272 9.68 13.96 15.36
N LEU A 273 10.34 14.44 14.29
CA LEU A 273 11.57 13.84 13.78
C LEU A 273 12.83 14.27 14.54
N VAL A 274 12.86 15.50 15.07
CA VAL A 274 14.06 16.09 15.69
C VAL A 274 14.15 15.79 17.18
N ILE A 275 13.04 15.80 17.93
CA ILE A 275 13.04 15.54 19.38
C ILE A 275 13.74 14.22 19.73
N PRO A 276 13.49 13.08 19.07
CA PRO A 276 14.19 11.84 19.39
C PRO A 276 15.71 11.93 19.23
N GLN A 277 16.19 12.74 18.29
CA GLN A 277 17.63 12.95 18.06
C GLN A 277 18.23 13.84 19.16
N VAL A 278 17.52 14.89 19.57
CA VAL A 278 17.87 15.76 20.71
C VAL A 278 17.95 14.94 22.00
N VAL A 279 16.91 14.15 22.29
CA VAL A 279 16.84 13.26 23.45
C VAL A 279 17.96 12.24 23.43
N TRP A 280 18.28 11.66 22.27
CA TRP A 280 19.38 10.70 22.15
C TRP A 280 20.73 11.35 22.48
N LYS A 281 21.04 12.53 21.92
CA LYS A 281 22.28 13.25 22.20
C LYS A 281 22.43 13.67 23.67
N TYR A 282 21.34 14.14 24.26
CA TYR A 282 21.32 14.49 25.69
C TYR A 282 21.64 13.27 26.56
N ASN A 283 21.03 12.11 26.25
CA ASN A 283 21.31 10.86 26.97
C ASN A 283 22.72 10.31 26.76
N GLU A 284 23.39 10.66 25.65
CA GLU A 284 24.80 10.35 25.43
C GLU A 284 25.77 11.30 26.16
N GLY A 285 25.24 12.30 26.87
CA GLY A 285 26.05 13.25 27.65
C GLY A 285 26.62 14.40 26.82
N SER A 286 26.06 14.69 25.64
CA SER A 286 26.38 15.92 24.92
C SER A 286 25.95 17.14 25.75
N THR A 287 26.74 18.20 25.72
CA THR A 287 26.40 19.48 26.35
C THR A 287 25.20 20.13 25.65
N VAL A 288 24.47 21.01 26.34
CA VAL A 288 23.33 21.72 25.74
C VAL A 288 23.78 22.56 24.55
N GLU A 289 24.94 23.19 24.64
CA GLU A 289 25.53 24.00 23.57
C GLU A 289 25.79 23.16 22.32
N GLU A 290 26.37 21.95 22.47
CA GLU A 290 26.60 21.04 21.34
C GLU A 290 25.28 20.58 20.70
N ILE A 291 24.23 20.39 21.50
CA ILE A 291 22.90 20.00 21.00
C ILE A 291 22.24 21.18 20.28
N VAL A 292 22.34 22.40 20.81
CA VAL A 292 21.84 23.63 20.17
C VAL A 292 22.54 23.84 18.82
N ASP A 293 23.87 23.74 18.78
CA ASP A 293 24.67 23.83 17.55
C ASP A 293 24.29 22.74 16.54
N TYR A 294 23.91 21.56 17.03
CA TYR A 294 23.41 20.48 16.19
C TYR A 294 22.03 20.82 15.62
N ILE A 295 21.10 21.31 16.44
CA ILE A 295 19.76 21.73 16.00
C ILE A 295 19.87 22.84 14.93
N ASP A 296 20.79 23.78 15.07
CA ASP A 296 21.02 24.84 14.08
C ASP A 296 21.46 24.36 12.70
N LYS A 297 22.07 23.17 12.64
CA LYS A 297 22.47 22.54 11.37
C LYS A 297 21.32 21.76 10.73
N ILE A 298 20.21 21.54 11.44
CA ILE A 298 19.05 20.83 10.92
C ILE A 298 18.20 21.81 10.08
N PRO A 299 17.96 21.53 8.79
CA PRO A 299 17.15 22.39 7.95
C PRO A 299 15.69 22.40 8.43
N PRO A 300 15.05 23.58 8.52
CA PRO A 300 13.67 23.69 8.98
C PRO A 300 12.66 23.21 7.91
N GLN A 301 13.04 23.17 6.64
CA GLN A 301 12.18 22.63 5.58
C GLN A 301 12.27 21.10 5.50
N LEU A 302 11.12 20.41 5.50
CA LEU A 302 11.05 18.94 5.45
C LEU A 302 11.89 18.32 4.34
N HIS A 303 11.86 18.87 3.12
CA HIS A 303 12.65 18.34 2.01
C HIS A 303 14.16 18.35 2.30
N ASN A 304 14.66 19.42 2.91
CA ASN A 304 16.07 19.55 3.27
C ASN A 304 16.42 18.68 4.50
N LEU A 305 15.51 18.57 5.47
CA LEU A 305 15.65 17.62 6.58
C LEU A 305 15.78 16.19 6.06
N TYR A 306 14.91 15.76 5.14
CA TYR A 306 14.99 14.43 4.54
C TYR A 306 16.29 14.23 3.77
N ALA A 307 16.75 15.23 3.01
CA ALA A 307 18.04 15.16 2.32
C ALA A 307 19.20 14.96 3.29
N ASN A 308 19.21 15.66 4.43
CA ASN A 308 20.23 15.46 5.46
C ASN A 308 20.18 14.04 6.05
N LEU A 309 18.99 13.56 6.43
CA LEU A 309 18.81 12.21 6.96
C LEU A 309 19.24 11.13 5.95
N ILE A 310 18.86 11.27 4.68
CA ILE A 310 19.28 10.35 3.61
C ILE A 310 20.78 10.42 3.36
N THR A 311 21.41 11.60 3.49
CA THR A 311 22.88 11.74 3.37
C THR A 311 23.60 10.97 4.46
N GLU A 312 23.14 11.06 5.70
CA GLU A 312 23.69 10.24 6.79
C GLU A 312 23.50 8.74 6.56
N LEU A 313 22.32 8.33 6.06
CA LEU A 313 22.06 6.93 5.71
C LEU A 313 22.95 6.47 4.55
N LYS A 314 23.25 7.35 3.59
CA LYS A 314 24.15 7.03 2.47
C LYS A 314 25.55 6.69 2.97
N GLU A 315 26.07 7.44 3.93
CA GLU A 315 27.40 7.21 4.51
C GLU A 315 27.46 5.94 5.37
N LYS A 316 26.41 5.68 6.17
CA LYS A 316 26.42 4.60 7.18
C LYS A 316 25.84 3.27 6.67
N SER A 317 24.82 3.31 5.81
CA SER A 317 24.01 2.12 5.48
C SER A 317 23.24 2.18 4.15
N ALA A 318 23.78 2.85 3.12
CA ALA A 318 23.07 3.14 1.86
C ALA A 318 22.22 1.97 1.31
N LEU A 319 22.87 0.80 1.12
CA LEU A 319 22.22 -0.37 0.54
C LEU A 319 21.05 -0.89 1.38
N LYS A 320 21.26 -1.04 2.70
CA LYS A 320 20.22 -1.57 3.60
C LYS A 320 19.07 -0.58 3.80
N SER A 321 19.36 0.72 3.84
CA SER A 321 18.35 1.77 3.88
C SER A 321 17.53 1.82 2.59
N LYS A 322 18.18 1.73 1.42
CA LYS A 322 17.49 1.62 0.13
C LYS A 322 16.59 0.39 0.08
N GLN A 323 17.08 -0.77 0.49
CA GLN A 323 16.31 -2.02 0.53
C GLN A 323 15.06 -1.87 1.40
N LEU A 324 15.21 -1.32 2.60
CA LEU A 324 14.10 -1.04 3.52
C LEU A 324 13.05 -0.13 2.87
N PHE A 325 13.46 1.03 2.35
CA PHE A 325 12.53 1.98 1.74
C PHE A 325 11.82 1.40 0.52
N GLN A 326 12.51 0.59 -0.29
CA GLN A 326 11.91 -0.09 -1.44
C GLN A 326 10.86 -1.13 -1.01
N TRP A 327 11.10 -1.88 0.07
CA TRP A 327 10.08 -2.81 0.61
C TRP A 327 8.84 -2.07 1.09
N ILE A 328 9.00 -0.91 1.71
CA ILE A 328 7.89 -0.07 2.18
C ILE A 328 7.15 0.58 1.00
N CYS A 329 7.86 1.09 0.00
CA CYS A 329 7.25 1.88 -1.08
C CYS A 329 6.69 1.06 -2.25
N PHE A 330 7.26 -0.12 -2.52
CA PHE A 330 6.93 -0.94 -3.70
C PHE A 330 6.37 -2.31 -3.32
N GLY A 331 6.16 -2.58 -2.03
CA GLY A 331 5.35 -3.71 -1.58
C GLY A 331 3.92 -3.56 -2.07
N THR A 332 3.26 -4.69 -2.36
CA THR A 332 1.82 -4.69 -2.69
C THR A 332 0.95 -4.27 -1.52
N GLU A 333 1.47 -4.42 -0.30
CA GLU A 333 0.89 -4.03 0.97
C GLU A 333 2.01 -3.63 1.94
N ASN A 334 1.67 -2.84 2.97
CA ASN A 334 2.60 -2.57 4.07
C ASN A 334 2.85 -3.85 4.87
N LEU A 335 4.12 -4.21 5.04
CA LEU A 335 4.50 -5.48 5.67
C LEU A 335 4.50 -5.37 7.21
N PRO A 336 3.97 -6.36 7.94
CA PRO A 336 4.21 -6.48 9.37
C PRO A 336 5.69 -6.75 9.68
N VAL A 337 6.10 -6.44 10.92
CA VAL A 337 7.51 -6.41 11.34
C VAL A 337 8.23 -7.75 11.13
N ASP A 338 7.55 -8.86 11.38
CA ASP A 338 8.06 -10.21 11.18
C ASP A 338 8.32 -10.51 9.70
N ARG A 339 7.38 -10.16 8.81
CA ARG A 339 7.55 -10.34 7.37
C ARG A 339 8.63 -9.43 6.81
N LEU A 340 8.72 -8.18 7.28
CA LEU A 340 9.78 -7.26 6.84
C LEU A 340 11.17 -7.73 7.31
N ARG A 341 11.27 -8.26 8.53
CA ARG A 341 12.49 -8.88 9.05
C ARG A 341 12.97 -9.98 8.12
N ASP A 342 12.07 -10.89 7.75
CA ASP A 342 12.40 -11.99 6.85
C ASP A 342 12.76 -11.42 5.46
N ALA A 343 11.94 -10.54 4.90
CA ALA A 343 12.17 -9.91 3.60
C ALA A 343 13.56 -9.26 3.50
N LEU A 344 14.02 -8.55 4.55
CA LEU A 344 15.35 -7.93 4.60
C LEU A 344 16.48 -8.92 4.87
N ASN A 345 16.22 -10.00 5.61
CA ASN A 345 17.19 -11.07 5.73
C ASN A 345 17.42 -11.68 4.33
N PHE A 346 16.38 -12.09 3.61
CA PHE A 346 16.52 -12.76 2.30
C PHE A 346 16.80 -11.84 1.11
N ASP A 347 17.12 -10.56 1.36
CA ASP A 347 17.22 -9.55 0.32
C ASP A 347 18.57 -9.51 -0.42
N GLY A 348 18.53 -9.19 -1.71
CA GLY A 348 19.70 -8.86 -2.51
C GLY A 348 20.71 -10.00 -2.69
N GLU A 349 22.00 -9.64 -2.80
CA GLU A 349 23.09 -10.59 -3.05
C GLU A 349 23.41 -11.49 -1.84
N ALA A 350 23.16 -11.02 -0.62
CA ALA A 350 23.24 -11.86 0.58
C ALA A 350 22.27 -13.06 0.48
N GLY A 351 21.08 -12.80 -0.10
CA GLY A 351 20.09 -13.75 -0.58
C GLY A 351 20.69 -14.97 -1.30
N ILE A 352 21.55 -14.64 -2.26
CA ILE A 352 22.16 -15.53 -3.25
C ILE A 352 23.32 -16.33 -2.64
N GLN A 353 24.14 -15.69 -1.80
CA GLN A 353 25.37 -16.28 -1.25
C GLN A 353 25.13 -17.31 -0.14
N ARG A 354 24.05 -17.19 0.64
CA ARG A 354 23.92 -17.95 1.91
C ARG A 354 23.42 -19.40 1.82
N GLY A 355 22.99 -19.93 0.68
CA GLY A 355 22.79 -21.39 0.51
C GLY A 355 21.69 -22.11 1.32
N ALA A 356 21.74 -22.38 2.62
CA ALA A 356 20.61 -23.05 3.34
C ALA A 356 19.86 -22.07 4.25
N TYR A 357 18.63 -22.37 4.67
CA TYR A 357 17.96 -21.62 5.75
C TYR A 357 18.80 -21.64 7.03
N GLU A 358 19.44 -22.78 7.33
CA GLU A 358 20.30 -22.91 8.52
C GLU A 358 21.51 -21.94 8.50
N ASN A 359 22.04 -21.62 7.32
CA ASN A 359 23.13 -20.65 7.14
C ASN A 359 22.67 -19.20 7.32
N TRP A 360 21.37 -18.93 7.17
CA TRP A 360 20.80 -17.63 7.51
C TRP A 360 20.76 -17.43 9.02
N LEU A 361 20.29 -18.44 9.75
CA LEU A 361 20.21 -18.37 11.21
C LEU A 361 21.60 -18.19 11.86
N SER A 362 22.65 -18.73 11.24
CA SER A 362 24.01 -18.64 11.74
C SER A 362 24.78 -17.39 11.31
N ALA A 363 24.31 -16.64 10.30
CA ALA A 363 25.02 -15.45 9.83
C ALA A 363 24.99 -14.32 10.88
N SER A 364 26.11 -13.61 11.03
CA SER A 364 26.31 -12.61 12.09
C SER A 364 25.40 -11.38 11.95
N ASP A 365 25.10 -10.98 10.71
CA ASP A 365 24.29 -9.81 10.35
C ASP A 365 22.80 -10.10 10.17
N THR A 366 22.36 -11.35 10.40
CA THR A 366 20.95 -11.73 10.39
C THR A 366 20.18 -11.01 11.49
N ILE A 367 19.00 -10.52 11.14
CA ILE A 367 18.04 -9.93 12.08
C ILE A 367 17.27 -11.08 12.73
N ARG A 368 17.58 -11.39 14.00
CA ARG A 368 17.16 -12.61 14.70
C ARG A 368 15.82 -12.51 15.42
N SER A 369 15.35 -11.30 15.71
CA SER A 369 14.09 -11.08 16.43
C SER A 369 13.34 -9.86 15.90
N ASN A 370 12.04 -9.80 16.21
CA ASN A 370 11.22 -8.64 15.88
C ASN A 370 11.73 -7.39 16.62
N ASP A 371 12.15 -7.51 17.88
CA ASP A 371 12.74 -6.38 18.62
C ASP A 371 14.01 -5.84 17.96
N GLN A 372 14.86 -6.74 17.44
CA GLN A 372 16.02 -6.32 16.67
C GLN A 372 15.60 -5.64 15.35
N MET A 373 14.54 -6.13 14.70
CA MET A 373 13.98 -5.50 13.50
C MET A 373 13.43 -4.10 13.82
N VAL A 374 12.73 -3.90 14.94
CA VAL A 374 12.24 -2.57 15.35
C VAL A 374 13.40 -1.59 15.54
N LYS A 375 14.50 -2.04 16.18
CA LYS A 375 15.72 -1.23 16.32
C LYS A 375 16.34 -0.93 14.96
N LYS A 376 16.44 -1.93 14.08
CA LYS A 376 16.96 -1.79 12.71
C LYS A 376 16.10 -0.86 11.87
N LEU A 377 14.77 -0.90 12.01
CA LEU A 377 13.85 -0.01 11.32
C LEU A 377 14.19 1.45 11.63
N ARG A 378 14.36 1.80 12.91
CA ARG A 378 14.73 3.17 13.34
C ARG A 378 16.07 3.60 12.75
N VAL A 379 17.09 2.73 12.84
CA VAL A 379 18.44 3.04 12.35
C VAL A 379 18.48 3.15 10.83
N LEU A 380 17.90 2.20 10.10
CA LEU A 380 17.95 2.14 8.64
C LEU A 380 17.04 3.16 7.95
N SER A 381 16.03 3.68 8.65
CA SER A 381 15.15 4.74 8.15
C SER A 381 15.47 6.13 8.68
N ALA A 382 16.38 6.26 9.65
CA ALA A 382 16.62 7.50 10.38
C ALA A 382 15.31 8.13 10.93
N GLY A 383 14.40 7.29 11.42
CA GLY A 383 13.08 7.72 11.93
C GLY A 383 12.04 8.06 10.86
N LEU A 384 12.35 7.89 9.56
CA LEU A 384 11.41 8.13 8.47
C LEU A 384 10.39 7.00 8.25
N ALA A 385 10.53 5.89 8.98
CA ALA A 385 9.59 4.78 9.00
C ALA A 385 9.19 4.40 10.43
N GLU A 386 7.94 3.98 10.57
CA GLU A 386 7.28 3.66 11.83
C GLU A 386 6.49 2.36 11.73
N ILE A 387 5.99 1.88 12.88
CA ILE A 387 5.06 0.77 12.96
C ILE A 387 3.72 1.35 13.39
N SER A 388 2.71 1.23 12.53
CA SER A 388 1.34 1.66 12.83
C SER A 388 0.38 0.53 12.51
N ASN A 389 -0.56 0.26 13.42
CA ASN A 389 -1.53 -0.83 13.30
C ASN A 389 -0.91 -2.19 12.92
N GLY A 390 0.28 -2.48 13.47
CA GLY A 390 0.98 -3.75 13.30
C GLY A 390 1.77 -3.87 11.99
N VAL A 391 1.73 -2.88 11.10
CA VAL A 391 2.46 -2.85 9.84
C VAL A 391 3.50 -1.74 9.79
N VAL A 392 4.54 -1.93 8.99
CA VAL A 392 5.61 -0.94 8.79
C VAL A 392 5.24 -0.01 7.64
N GLN A 393 5.33 1.30 7.89
CA GLN A 393 5.04 2.34 6.89
C GLN A 393 5.98 3.53 7.05
N LEU A 394 5.99 4.44 6.08
CA LEU A 394 6.64 5.74 6.25
C LEU A 394 5.85 6.60 7.26
N VAL A 395 6.53 7.49 7.98
CA VAL A 395 5.86 8.40 8.95
C VAL A 395 4.88 9.37 8.28
N HIS A 396 5.11 9.72 7.02
CA HIS A 396 4.27 10.69 6.29
C HIS A 396 4.39 10.56 4.77
N GLN A 397 3.37 10.98 4.02
CA GLN A 397 3.35 10.97 2.55
C GLN A 397 4.54 11.74 1.95
N THR A 398 4.91 12.88 2.54
CA THR A 398 6.02 13.72 2.07
C THR A 398 7.37 13.01 2.06
N VAL A 399 7.55 11.97 2.87
CA VAL A 399 8.76 11.14 2.84
C VAL A 399 8.79 10.32 1.55
N GLN A 400 7.66 9.75 1.14
CA GLN A 400 7.55 9.00 -0.11
C GLN A 400 7.78 9.91 -1.31
N ASP A 401 7.13 11.08 -1.31
CA ASP A 401 7.28 12.10 -2.36
C ASP A 401 8.78 12.43 -2.53
N PHE A 402 9.49 12.68 -1.42
CA PHE A 402 10.93 12.93 -1.43
C PHE A 402 11.75 11.74 -1.91
N LEU A 403 11.45 10.52 -1.46
CA LEU A 403 12.17 9.30 -1.88
C LEU A 403 12.08 9.10 -3.38
N PHE A 404 10.91 9.33 -3.98
CA PHE A 404 10.65 9.20 -5.41
C PHE A 404 11.27 10.33 -6.23
N GLU A 405 11.27 11.55 -5.71
CA GLU A 405 11.85 12.71 -6.39
C GLU A 405 13.39 12.67 -6.38
N LYS A 406 14.00 12.34 -5.23
CA LYS A 406 15.44 12.51 -5.02
C LYS A 406 16.09 11.47 -4.09
N GLY A 407 15.37 10.96 -3.10
CA GLY A 407 15.96 10.14 -2.04
C GLY A 407 16.60 8.84 -2.54
N PHE A 408 15.97 8.12 -3.50
CA PHE A 408 16.59 6.92 -4.08
C PHE A 408 17.84 7.25 -4.91
N ALA A 409 17.84 8.35 -5.66
CA ALA A 409 19.02 8.81 -6.42
C ALA A 409 20.19 9.13 -5.47
N MET A 410 19.89 9.79 -4.35
CA MET A 410 20.89 10.08 -3.31
C MET A 410 21.50 8.82 -2.72
N LEU A 411 20.68 7.82 -2.38
CA LEU A 411 21.15 6.53 -1.85
C LEU A 411 21.99 5.75 -2.86
N ASP A 412 21.70 5.87 -4.16
CA ASP A 412 22.48 5.27 -5.24
C ASP A 412 23.73 6.08 -5.62
N GLY A 413 23.87 7.30 -5.10
CA GLY A 413 24.98 8.18 -5.43
C GLY A 413 24.94 8.72 -6.86
N VAL A 414 23.75 8.79 -7.47
CA VAL A 414 23.52 9.36 -8.79
C VAL A 414 22.75 10.68 -8.69
N GLU A 415 22.84 11.52 -9.71
CA GLU A 415 22.19 12.84 -9.69
C GLU A 415 20.66 12.75 -9.81
N GLN A 416 20.16 11.86 -10.68
CA GLN A 416 18.74 11.69 -10.95
C GLN A 416 18.42 10.23 -11.28
N LEU A 417 17.19 9.82 -10.98
CA LEU A 417 16.60 8.55 -11.38
C LEU A 417 15.14 8.82 -11.78
N SER A 418 14.68 8.27 -12.89
CA SER A 418 13.26 8.34 -13.23
C SER A 418 12.43 7.41 -12.33
N LEU A 419 11.19 7.78 -12.04
CA LEU A 419 10.28 6.93 -11.27
C LEU A 419 10.08 5.56 -11.93
N THR A 420 10.10 5.49 -13.26
CA THR A 420 10.03 4.24 -14.03
C THR A 420 11.21 3.32 -13.78
N GLU A 421 12.44 3.86 -13.74
CA GLU A 421 13.65 3.09 -13.44
C GLU A 421 13.62 2.57 -12.00
N ILE A 422 13.28 3.44 -11.04
CA ILE A 422 13.17 3.07 -9.63
C ILE A 422 12.13 1.96 -9.45
N THR A 423 10.95 2.13 -10.04
CA THR A 423 9.83 1.18 -9.93
C THR A 423 10.21 -0.19 -10.51
N GLY A 424 10.75 -0.20 -11.74
CA GLY A 424 11.16 -1.45 -12.41
C GLY A 424 12.26 -2.19 -11.65
N ALA A 425 13.32 -1.48 -11.23
CA ALA A 425 14.41 -2.07 -10.47
C ALA A 425 13.97 -2.57 -9.09
N SER A 426 13.09 -1.82 -8.41
CA SER A 426 12.57 -2.20 -7.10
C SER A 426 11.71 -3.46 -7.21
N HIS A 427 10.71 -3.49 -8.08
CA HIS A 427 9.87 -4.68 -8.24
C HIS A 427 10.66 -5.91 -8.68
N HIS A 428 11.65 -5.76 -9.56
CA HIS A 428 12.55 -6.85 -9.93
C HIS A 428 13.29 -7.42 -8.71
N ARG A 429 13.86 -6.55 -7.86
CA ARG A 429 14.54 -6.98 -6.62
C ARG A 429 13.58 -7.65 -5.65
N LEU A 430 12.44 -7.04 -5.36
CA LEU A 430 11.45 -7.58 -4.41
C LEU A 430 11.00 -8.97 -4.85
N ALA A 431 10.71 -9.17 -6.14
CA ALA A 431 10.35 -10.48 -6.70
C ALA A 431 11.47 -11.52 -6.51
N LYS A 432 12.72 -11.13 -6.78
CA LYS A 432 13.89 -11.99 -6.56
C LYS A 432 14.05 -12.39 -5.10
N SER A 433 13.86 -11.46 -4.16
CA SER A 433 13.96 -11.74 -2.72
C SER A 433 12.83 -12.66 -2.23
N CYS A 434 11.60 -12.49 -2.73
CA CYS A 434 10.52 -13.45 -2.47
C CYS A 434 10.86 -14.86 -2.97
N LEU A 435 11.38 -14.98 -4.20
CA LEU A 435 11.80 -16.27 -4.76
C LEU A 435 12.92 -16.94 -3.93
N LEU A 436 13.88 -16.15 -3.45
CA LEU A 436 14.96 -16.64 -2.59
C LEU A 436 14.45 -17.10 -1.23
N TYR A 437 13.49 -16.38 -0.65
CA TYR A 437 12.82 -16.81 0.58
C TYR A 437 12.15 -18.18 0.41
N PHE A 438 11.30 -18.33 -0.63
CA PHE A 438 10.64 -19.61 -0.92
C PHE A 438 11.65 -20.74 -1.16
N ALA A 439 12.71 -20.48 -1.93
CA ALA A 439 13.75 -21.47 -2.19
C ALA A 439 14.56 -21.84 -0.93
N SER A 440 14.72 -20.92 0.02
CA SER A 440 15.49 -21.17 1.25
C SER A 440 14.81 -22.17 2.18
N ILE A 441 13.48 -22.20 2.19
CA ILE A 441 12.65 -23.08 3.01
C ILE A 441 12.69 -24.53 2.46
N GLU A 442 13.13 -24.70 1.21
CA GLU A 442 12.98 -25.95 0.46
C GLU A 442 14.34 -26.50 0.02
N LYS A 443 14.84 -27.50 0.78
CA LYS A 443 16.21 -28.08 0.74
C LYS A 443 16.78 -28.55 -0.63
N GLY A 444 16.09 -28.35 -1.76
CA GLY A 444 16.53 -28.79 -3.10
C GLY A 444 16.60 -27.72 -4.20
N ILE A 445 15.95 -26.56 -4.05
CA ILE A 445 15.72 -25.62 -5.18
C ILE A 445 16.80 -24.54 -5.30
N ARG A 446 17.52 -24.29 -4.21
CA ARG A 446 18.24 -23.02 -4.07
C ARG A 446 19.53 -22.92 -4.89
N GLY A 447 20.24 -24.04 -5.15
CA GLY A 447 21.47 -24.00 -5.96
C GLY A 447 21.20 -23.51 -7.38
N GLU A 448 20.24 -24.14 -8.03
CA GLU A 448 19.87 -23.86 -9.42
C GLU A 448 19.11 -22.53 -9.57
N LEU A 449 18.24 -22.17 -8.60
CA LEU A 449 17.53 -20.88 -8.60
C LEU A 449 18.46 -19.69 -8.29
N SER A 450 19.48 -19.89 -7.45
CA SER A 450 20.50 -18.86 -7.16
C SER A 450 21.33 -18.53 -8.40
N ASP A 451 21.71 -19.55 -9.18
CA ASP A 451 22.47 -19.36 -10.43
C ASP A 451 21.65 -18.70 -11.53
N LEU A 452 20.34 -18.99 -11.57
CA LEU A 452 19.37 -18.31 -12.43
C LEU A 452 19.24 -16.82 -12.13
N LEU A 453 19.10 -16.48 -10.85
CA LEU A 453 18.85 -15.12 -10.41
C LEU A 453 20.08 -14.21 -10.48
N LYS A 454 21.29 -14.74 -10.71
CA LYS A 454 22.51 -13.96 -10.97
C LYS A 454 22.58 -13.39 -12.40
N GLN A 455 21.73 -13.84 -13.32
CA GLN A 455 21.74 -13.36 -14.70
C GLN A 455 21.08 -11.98 -14.83
N LYS A 456 21.66 -11.10 -15.66
CA LYS A 456 21.41 -9.65 -15.68
C LYS A 456 20.04 -9.26 -16.28
N ASP A 457 19.34 -10.17 -16.97
CA ASP A 457 18.12 -9.89 -17.73
C ASP A 457 16.96 -10.88 -17.41
N SER A 458 15.95 -10.36 -16.69
CA SER A 458 14.58 -10.89 -16.45
C SER A 458 14.38 -12.31 -15.83
N PRO A 459 13.61 -12.41 -14.72
CA PRO A 459 13.59 -13.60 -13.84
C PRO A 459 12.77 -14.80 -14.33
N LYS A 460 11.84 -14.65 -15.28
CA LYS A 460 10.92 -15.74 -15.66
C LYS A 460 11.49 -16.74 -16.67
N ASN A 461 12.21 -16.23 -17.67
CA ASN A 461 12.73 -17.04 -18.78
C ASN A 461 14.26 -17.18 -18.74
N SER A 462 14.92 -16.55 -17.76
CA SER A 462 16.33 -16.84 -17.47
C SER A 462 16.50 -18.35 -17.25
N SER A 463 17.62 -18.89 -17.72
CA SER A 463 17.93 -20.31 -17.68
C SER A 463 19.31 -20.54 -17.05
N ASN A 464 19.49 -21.52 -16.15
CA ASN A 464 20.82 -21.81 -15.58
C ASN A 464 21.82 -22.32 -16.65
N TYR A 465 23.03 -22.69 -16.26
CA TYR A 465 24.02 -23.27 -17.18
C TYR A 465 23.56 -24.56 -17.84
N GLN A 466 22.49 -25.19 -17.35
CA GLN A 466 21.85 -26.37 -17.91
C GLN A 466 20.68 -26.03 -18.83
N GLY A 467 20.29 -24.75 -18.94
CA GLY A 467 19.15 -24.30 -19.74
C GLY A 467 17.80 -24.43 -19.02
N GLU A 468 17.79 -24.67 -17.71
CA GLU A 468 16.57 -24.83 -16.92
C GLU A 468 16.09 -23.49 -16.39
N THR A 469 14.79 -23.19 -16.54
CA THR A 469 14.19 -21.95 -16.02
C THR A 469 13.72 -22.10 -14.58
N ALA A 470 13.50 -20.97 -13.89
CA ALA A 470 12.93 -20.96 -12.54
C ALA A 470 11.60 -21.74 -12.45
N LEU A 471 10.80 -21.70 -13.52
CA LEU A 471 9.55 -22.45 -13.59
C LEU A 471 9.77 -23.95 -13.78
N MET A 472 10.75 -24.36 -14.58
CA MET A 472 11.12 -25.78 -14.73
C MET A 472 11.49 -26.40 -13.40
N LEU A 473 12.34 -25.72 -12.64
CA LEU A 473 12.77 -26.19 -11.33
C LEU A 473 11.60 -26.22 -10.33
N ALA A 474 10.81 -25.14 -10.28
CA ALA A 474 9.62 -25.09 -9.42
C ALA A 474 8.64 -26.23 -9.68
N VAL A 475 8.49 -26.62 -10.96
CA VAL A 475 7.67 -27.76 -11.39
C VAL A 475 8.29 -29.09 -10.96
N LEU A 476 9.58 -29.34 -11.24
CA LEU A 476 10.27 -30.59 -10.90
C LEU A 476 10.15 -30.95 -9.41
N TYR A 477 10.28 -29.93 -8.57
CA TYR A 477 10.22 -30.09 -7.13
C TYR A 477 8.80 -29.99 -6.54
N SER A 478 7.75 -29.96 -7.39
CA SER A 478 6.33 -29.90 -7.02
C SER A 478 5.96 -28.73 -6.10
N ARG A 479 6.39 -27.50 -6.43
CA ARG A 479 6.19 -26.32 -5.57
C ARG A 479 5.05 -25.43 -6.01
N ALA A 480 3.85 -25.75 -5.54
CA ALA A 480 2.60 -25.04 -5.87
C ALA A 480 2.69 -23.51 -5.75
N GLU A 481 3.23 -22.99 -4.65
CA GLU A 481 3.28 -21.54 -4.39
C GLU A 481 4.28 -20.79 -5.27
N VAL A 482 5.46 -21.39 -5.54
CA VAL A 482 6.46 -20.80 -6.45
C VAL A 482 5.96 -20.83 -7.89
N ILE A 483 5.33 -21.94 -8.30
CA ILE A 483 4.68 -22.05 -9.61
C ILE A 483 3.60 -20.96 -9.73
N LYS A 484 2.70 -20.84 -8.74
CA LYS A 484 1.64 -19.84 -8.74
C LYS A 484 2.19 -18.43 -8.87
N PHE A 485 3.19 -18.07 -8.06
CA PHE A 485 3.85 -16.76 -8.11
C PHE A 485 4.47 -16.47 -9.49
N LEU A 486 5.22 -17.42 -10.07
CA LEU A 486 5.86 -17.23 -11.38
C LEU A 486 4.83 -17.09 -12.53
N LEU A 487 3.67 -17.75 -12.41
CA LEU A 487 2.60 -17.67 -13.41
C LEU A 487 1.78 -16.39 -13.29
N GLU A 488 1.48 -15.94 -12.07
CA GLU A 488 0.60 -14.79 -11.80
C GLU A 488 1.37 -13.46 -11.79
N SER A 489 2.67 -13.46 -11.50
CA SER A 489 3.48 -12.24 -11.43
C SER A 489 3.57 -11.55 -12.80
N PRO A 490 3.32 -10.24 -12.94
CA PRO A 490 3.57 -9.52 -14.19
C PRO A 490 5.07 -9.20 -14.42
N ILE A 491 5.92 -9.44 -13.42
CA ILE A 491 7.33 -9.05 -13.41
C ILE A 491 8.16 -10.04 -14.23
N GLY A 492 8.96 -9.54 -15.19
CA GLY A 492 9.82 -10.37 -16.04
C GLY A 492 9.17 -10.93 -17.31
N GLY A 493 8.00 -10.41 -17.70
CA GLY A 493 7.34 -10.73 -18.98
C GLY A 493 6.43 -11.96 -18.95
N ALA A 494 6.00 -12.41 -20.13
CA ALA A 494 5.25 -13.66 -20.26
C ALA A 494 6.20 -14.85 -20.10
N VAL A 495 5.73 -15.90 -19.41
CA VAL A 495 6.44 -17.18 -19.35
C VAL A 495 6.60 -17.72 -20.77
N ASP A 496 7.82 -18.02 -21.16
CA ASP A 496 8.10 -18.78 -22.36
C ASP A 496 7.92 -20.27 -22.04
N TRP A 497 6.75 -20.78 -22.40
CA TRP A 497 6.34 -22.17 -22.17
C TRP A 497 7.10 -23.18 -23.02
N LEU A 498 7.92 -22.73 -23.97
CA LEU A 498 8.59 -23.55 -24.97
C LEU A 498 10.10 -23.61 -24.79
N VAL A 499 10.63 -23.05 -23.70
CA VAL A 499 12.03 -23.21 -23.34
C VAL A 499 12.34 -24.70 -23.22
N VAL A 500 13.48 -25.08 -23.78
CA VAL A 500 14.11 -26.40 -23.61
C VAL A 500 15.45 -26.21 -22.95
N ASN A 501 15.79 -27.09 -22.03
CA ASN A 501 17.11 -27.13 -21.44
C ASN A 501 18.14 -27.64 -22.47
N ARG A 502 19.43 -27.67 -22.11
CA ARG A 502 20.52 -28.10 -23.00
C ARG A 502 20.44 -29.56 -23.42
N TRP A 503 19.62 -30.37 -22.74
CA TRP A 503 19.33 -31.76 -23.09
C TRP A 503 18.02 -31.92 -23.89
N GLY A 504 17.41 -30.82 -24.32
CA GLY A 504 16.18 -30.83 -25.12
C GLY A 504 14.92 -31.12 -24.30
N GLN A 505 15.00 -31.12 -22.98
CA GLN A 505 13.85 -31.35 -22.11
C GLN A 505 13.09 -30.05 -21.89
N ASN A 506 11.78 -30.10 -22.06
CA ASN A 506 10.89 -28.96 -21.82
C ASN A 506 10.16 -29.11 -20.48
N LEU A 507 9.33 -28.12 -20.14
CA LEU A 507 8.57 -28.07 -18.89
C LEU A 507 7.66 -29.31 -18.66
N LEU A 508 7.24 -30.02 -19.72
CA LEU A 508 6.44 -31.26 -19.58
C LEU A 508 7.27 -32.40 -19.00
N VAL A 509 8.53 -32.53 -19.41
CA VAL A 509 9.43 -33.58 -18.87
C VAL A 509 9.68 -33.37 -17.37
N TYR A 510 9.81 -32.10 -16.97
CA TYR A 510 9.94 -31.72 -15.56
C TYR A 510 8.65 -32.00 -14.79
N ALA A 511 7.49 -31.75 -15.40
CA ALA A 511 6.19 -32.02 -14.81
C ALA A 511 5.86 -33.51 -14.68
N GLU A 512 6.33 -34.35 -15.60
CA GLU A 512 6.21 -35.81 -15.51
C GLU A 512 7.10 -36.41 -14.42
N SER A 513 8.26 -35.79 -14.19
CA SER A 513 9.21 -36.19 -13.15
C SER A 513 8.78 -35.71 -11.75
N ALA A 514 7.91 -34.71 -11.67
CA ALA A 514 7.39 -34.15 -10.44
C ALA A 514 6.26 -35.03 -9.86
N LYS A 515 6.20 -35.16 -8.53
CA LYS A 515 5.07 -35.84 -7.88
C LYS A 515 3.78 -35.06 -8.16
N ASN A 516 2.75 -35.81 -8.57
CA ASN A 516 1.53 -35.35 -9.26
C ASN A 516 0.60 -34.46 -8.40
N ASP A 517 0.98 -33.20 -8.22
CA ASP A 517 0.17 -32.18 -7.55
C ASP A 517 -0.85 -31.51 -8.52
N SER A 518 -1.97 -31.04 -7.98
CA SER A 518 -3.04 -30.32 -8.69
C SER A 518 -2.53 -29.12 -9.49
N VAL A 519 -1.54 -28.41 -8.95
CA VAL A 519 -0.92 -27.25 -9.62
C VAL A 519 -0.07 -27.69 -10.81
N THR A 520 0.73 -28.75 -10.68
CA THR A 520 1.51 -29.33 -11.78
C THR A 520 0.63 -29.77 -12.95
N ARG A 521 -0.56 -30.35 -12.67
CA ARG A 521 -1.53 -30.71 -13.72
C ARG A 521 -2.06 -29.50 -14.50
N LYS A 522 -2.26 -28.35 -13.84
CA LYS A 522 -2.68 -27.11 -14.50
C LYS A 522 -1.57 -26.56 -15.41
N VAL A 523 -0.32 -26.62 -14.96
CA VAL A 523 0.86 -26.27 -15.77
C VAL A 523 0.94 -27.13 -17.02
N VAL A 524 0.84 -28.46 -16.87
CA VAL A 524 0.84 -29.43 -17.99
C VAL A 524 -0.26 -29.10 -19.00
N ALA A 525 -1.49 -28.89 -18.53
CA ALA A 525 -2.61 -28.55 -19.40
C ALA A 525 -2.37 -27.24 -20.18
N ARG A 526 -1.72 -26.25 -19.55
CA ARG A 526 -1.39 -24.97 -20.19
C ARG A 526 -0.30 -25.12 -21.23
N VAL A 527 0.79 -25.84 -20.94
CA VAL A 527 1.88 -26.11 -21.90
C VAL A 527 1.35 -26.88 -23.11
N GLN A 528 0.55 -27.92 -22.89
CA GLN A 528 -0.07 -28.69 -23.98
C GLN A 528 -1.00 -27.83 -24.86
N LYS A 529 -1.71 -26.87 -24.26
CA LYS A 529 -2.56 -25.92 -24.99
C LYS A 529 -1.72 -24.98 -25.86
N GLU A 530 -0.64 -24.41 -25.32
CA GLU A 530 0.26 -23.51 -26.05
C GLU A 530 1.02 -24.23 -27.18
N ALA A 531 1.49 -25.45 -26.93
CA ALA A 531 2.14 -26.29 -27.95
C ALA A 531 1.20 -26.60 -29.13
N LYS A 532 -0.09 -26.87 -28.85
CA LYS A 532 -1.12 -27.09 -29.88
C LYS A 532 -1.49 -25.82 -30.65
N LEU A 533 -1.40 -24.65 -30.02
CA LEU A 533 -1.67 -23.36 -30.68
C LEU A 533 -0.56 -23.03 -31.69
N ARG A 534 0.72 -23.31 -31.37
CA ARG A 534 1.85 -23.10 -32.30
C ARG A 534 1.96 -24.16 -33.40
N SER A 535 1.61 -25.43 -33.15
CA SER A 535 1.58 -26.44 -34.21
C SER A 535 0.51 -26.15 -35.28
N ARG A 536 -0.56 -25.45 -34.89
CA ARG A 536 -1.57 -24.89 -35.82
C ARG A 536 -1.10 -23.62 -36.55
N ALA A 537 -0.08 -22.92 -36.03
CA ALA A 537 0.47 -21.70 -36.60
C ALA A 537 1.62 -21.94 -37.61
N GLY A 538 1.94 -23.20 -37.96
CA GLY A 538 2.78 -23.51 -39.13
C GLY A 538 4.30 -23.50 -38.91
N PHE A 539 4.80 -23.65 -37.68
CA PHE A 539 6.22 -24.02 -37.48
C PHE A 539 6.36 -25.54 -37.34
N GLY A 540 7.22 -26.10 -38.19
CA GLY A 540 7.33 -27.53 -38.51
C GLY A 540 7.61 -28.47 -37.33
N SER A 541 7.35 -29.75 -37.60
CA SER A 541 7.41 -30.90 -36.71
C SER A 541 8.69 -30.97 -35.85
N PHE A 542 8.47 -31.10 -34.54
CA PHE A 542 9.43 -31.71 -33.61
C PHE A 542 9.76 -33.13 -34.11
N ASN A 543 11.06 -33.47 -34.17
CA ASN A 543 11.66 -34.69 -34.74
C ASN A 543 11.69 -34.79 -36.26
N GLU A 544 12.61 -34.07 -36.92
CA GLU A 544 13.40 -34.57 -38.06
C GLU A 544 14.30 -33.44 -38.59
N ASP A 545 15.43 -33.18 -37.95
CA ASP A 545 16.67 -32.89 -38.68
C ASP A 545 17.86 -32.75 -37.72
N ARG A 546 18.68 -33.81 -37.65
CA ARG A 546 20.12 -33.80 -37.32
C ARG A 546 20.64 -35.25 -37.25
N ARG A 547 20.58 -35.95 -38.39
CA ARG A 547 21.43 -37.13 -38.64
C ARG A 547 22.52 -36.75 -39.64
N ARG A 548 23.68 -36.29 -39.16
CA ARG A 548 24.97 -36.42 -39.87
C ARG A 548 26.15 -36.55 -38.89
N ARG A 549 26.55 -37.83 -38.69
CA ARG A 549 27.93 -38.38 -38.54
C ARG A 549 28.68 -38.24 -37.19
N PRO A 550 29.60 -39.19 -36.87
CA PRO A 550 29.32 -40.21 -35.84
C PRO A 550 30.42 -40.37 -34.75
N GLY A 551 30.06 -40.96 -33.61
CA GLY A 551 31.01 -41.45 -32.60
C GLY A 551 30.31 -42.39 -31.61
N ARG A 552 30.63 -43.68 -31.68
CA ARG A 552 30.17 -44.78 -30.82
C ARG A 552 30.31 -44.45 -29.32
N VAL A 553 29.28 -44.76 -28.52
CA VAL A 553 29.29 -45.83 -27.50
C VAL A 553 27.84 -46.30 -27.27
N ASP A 554 27.52 -47.49 -27.81
CA ASP A 554 26.43 -48.40 -27.44
C ASP A 554 26.43 -48.66 -25.91
N SER A 555 25.40 -49.06 -25.18
CA SER A 555 24.02 -49.49 -25.40
C SER A 555 23.55 -49.89 -23.99
N PHE A 556 22.59 -49.23 -23.37
CA PHE A 556 21.92 -49.80 -22.16
C PHE A 556 20.53 -49.23 -21.82
N PHE A 557 19.99 -48.21 -22.51
CA PHE A 557 18.75 -47.55 -22.09
C PHE A 557 17.55 -47.62 -23.08
N ASP A 558 17.69 -48.28 -24.23
CA ASP A 558 16.64 -48.29 -25.27
C ASP A 558 15.58 -49.39 -25.13
N ALA A 559 15.65 -50.24 -24.10
CA ALA A 559 14.69 -51.33 -23.88
C ALA A 559 13.53 -50.95 -22.93
N GLU A 560 13.71 -49.95 -22.05
CA GLU A 560 12.67 -49.57 -21.08
C GLU A 560 11.70 -48.49 -21.58
N LEU A 561 12.13 -47.59 -22.47
CA LEU A 561 11.29 -46.48 -22.97
C LEU A 561 10.17 -46.93 -23.91
N LYS A 562 10.37 -48.02 -24.68
CA LYS A 562 9.33 -48.57 -25.58
C LYS A 562 8.19 -49.26 -24.81
N THR A 563 8.51 -49.81 -23.63
CA THR A 563 7.54 -50.57 -22.81
C THR A 563 6.59 -49.65 -22.03
N VAL A 564 7.00 -48.41 -21.77
CA VAL A 564 6.19 -47.40 -21.06
C VAL A 564 5.22 -46.68 -22.02
N MET A 565 5.63 -46.41 -23.26
CA MET A 565 4.78 -45.73 -24.25
C MET A 565 3.59 -46.59 -24.72
N ASP A 566 3.75 -47.90 -24.87
CA ASP A 566 2.65 -48.78 -25.31
C ASP A 566 1.64 -49.11 -24.20
N LYS A 567 1.97 -48.87 -22.92
CA LYS A 567 1.06 -49.11 -21.78
C LYS A 567 0.16 -47.93 -21.42
N GLN A 568 0.47 -46.70 -21.84
CA GLN A 568 -0.31 -45.50 -21.48
C GLN A 568 -1.39 -45.11 -22.52
N LEU A 569 -1.30 -45.55 -23.78
CA LEU A 569 -2.29 -45.22 -24.82
C LEU A 569 -3.45 -46.23 -24.95
N GLY A 570 -3.42 -47.34 -24.19
CA GLY A 570 -4.33 -48.48 -24.38
C GLY A 570 -5.58 -48.57 -23.49
N LYS A 571 -5.83 -47.65 -22.54
CA LYS A 571 -6.93 -47.81 -21.58
C LYS A 571 -7.64 -46.50 -21.21
N PHE A 572 -8.42 -45.93 -22.13
CA PHE A 572 -9.62 -45.12 -21.81
C PHE A 572 -10.57 -45.10 -23.03
N ARG A 573 -11.31 -46.19 -23.23
CA ARG A 573 -12.49 -46.24 -24.12
C ARG A 573 -13.60 -47.01 -23.41
N ILE A 574 -14.50 -46.31 -22.71
CA ILE A 574 -15.94 -46.67 -22.59
C ILE A 574 -16.77 -45.37 -22.44
N THR A 575 -17.36 -44.97 -23.57
CA THR A 575 -18.78 -44.66 -23.83
C THR A 575 -19.67 -44.06 -22.72
N VAL A 576 -20.24 -42.86 -22.94
CA VAL A 576 -21.67 -42.56 -22.64
C VAL A 576 -22.23 -41.39 -23.52
N LYS A 577 -23.47 -41.60 -24.01
CA LYS A 577 -24.55 -40.67 -24.47
C LYS A 577 -24.83 -40.72 -25.99
N LYS A 578 -26.07 -40.82 -26.50
CA LYS A 578 -27.44 -40.77 -25.92
C LYS A 578 -28.48 -41.16 -27.02
N LYS A 579 -29.60 -41.77 -26.58
CA LYS A 579 -31.02 -41.68 -27.05
C LYS A 579 -31.43 -41.89 -28.52
N ARG A 580 -32.24 -42.94 -28.73
CA ARG A 580 -33.54 -43.07 -29.46
C ARG A 580 -33.90 -44.57 -29.29
N SER A 581 -35.04 -45.03 -28.80
CA SER A 581 -36.40 -44.53 -28.54
C SER A 581 -36.88 -45.06 -27.20
#